data_AF-A0A9E2L9Q4-F1
#
_entry.id   AF-A0A9E2L9Q4-F1
#
_cell.length_a   1.000
_cell.length_b   1.000
_cell.length_c   1.000
_cell.angle_alpha   90.00
_cell.angle_beta   90.00
_cell.angle_gamma   90.00
#
_symmetry.space_group_name_H-M   'P 1'
#
loop_
_entity.id
_entity.type
_entity.pdbx_description
1 polymer ?
#
loop_
_entity_poly.entity_id
_entity_poly.type
_entity_poly.pdbx_seq_one_letter_code
_entity_poly.pdbx_strand_id
1 'polypeptide(L)'
;MALKNKKGIVLITSYIVIAVLTILGAAFISRSIAEIRVAERGQNSMQAFYLAEAGIDYAIDRLRTTGASGQRSSGLQNIGVYDCVWQRVGSSSTWEIISTGTVGADTQRAIRVELEPDTFARYLYFTDSEHFRWYGWRLPVWFITGDGLGGPLQTNSHFHISGDPVFSDPNFHKPVKSEDDFITYMNGGWPINSTATSNPPYDNPTFEEGLQLGADRAPFPSKALDLRTAAVQDGLMLTGPTSIVLESDGTMTVTNPLKGWTTQNMALPSNGALFVNGGDTTISGTLNGQLSIGTNRNIVIADNVTYNIDPRINPASTDTLGLIAEKDVIISSGAPYDVEIDASIMALGNSFTVENWWAGSPKGAITVFGGLIQDERGPVGTFDPATNTRISGYSKDYQYDARLMTNPPPFYPTTGDYVVVTWREQ
;
A
#
# COMPACT_ATOMS: atom_id res chain seq x y z
N MET A 1 14.99 82.68 -57.47
CA MET A 1 14.82 81.30 -56.96
C MET A 1 13.59 81.30 -56.06
N ALA A 2 12.43 80.92 -56.61
CA ALA A 2 11.15 81.07 -55.91
C ALA A 2 11.00 80.01 -54.80
N LEU A 3 10.88 80.47 -53.55
CA LEU A 3 10.51 79.65 -52.39
C LEU A 3 9.06 79.17 -52.58
N LYS A 4 8.90 77.97 -53.16
CA LYS A 4 7.61 77.26 -53.22
C LYS A 4 7.07 77.07 -51.80
N ASN A 5 5.84 77.53 -51.59
CA ASN A 5 5.12 77.46 -50.33
C ASN A 5 4.82 75.99 -49.94
N LYS A 6 5.74 75.35 -49.18
CA LYS A 6 5.64 73.93 -48.76
C LYS A 6 4.68 73.67 -47.59
N LYS A 7 3.96 74.70 -47.10
CA LYS A 7 3.07 74.58 -45.93
C LYS A 7 1.93 73.57 -46.12
N GLY A 8 1.42 73.41 -47.34
CA GLY A 8 0.37 72.42 -47.66
C GLY A 8 0.84 70.96 -47.58
N ILE A 9 2.06 70.66 -48.03
CA ILE A 9 2.65 69.31 -47.94
C ILE A 9 2.94 68.94 -46.48
N VAL A 10 3.46 69.87 -45.68
CA VAL A 10 3.73 69.64 -44.25
C VAL A 10 2.45 69.28 -43.49
N LEU A 11 1.32 69.94 -43.78
CA LEU A 11 0.03 69.62 -43.16
C LEU A 11 -0.42 68.19 -43.52
N ILE A 12 -0.35 67.81 -44.80
CA ILE A 12 -0.76 66.48 -45.28
C ILE A 12 0.14 65.39 -44.66
N THR A 13 1.45 65.57 -44.67
CA THR A 13 2.39 64.60 -44.07
C THR A 13 2.17 64.48 -42.55
N SER A 14 1.94 65.59 -41.84
CA SER A 14 1.61 65.56 -40.42
C SER A 14 0.30 64.82 -40.15
N TYR A 15 -0.74 65.01 -40.97
CA TYR A 15 -2.00 64.27 -40.85
C TYR A 15 -1.82 62.78 -41.11
N ILE A 16 -1.01 62.39 -42.10
CA ILE A 16 -0.71 60.98 -42.37
C ILE A 16 0.04 60.36 -41.19
N VAL A 17 1.05 61.06 -40.65
CA VAL A 17 1.80 60.59 -39.48
C VAL A 17 0.88 60.44 -38.26
N ILE A 18 0.01 61.42 -38.00
CA ILE A 18 -0.98 61.34 -36.92
C ILE A 18 -1.93 60.16 -37.15
N ALA A 19 -2.46 59.99 -38.37
CA ALA A 19 -3.37 58.89 -38.70
C ALA A 19 -2.72 57.51 -38.50
N VAL A 20 -1.46 57.35 -38.94
CA VAL A 20 -0.69 56.12 -38.72
C VAL A 20 -0.45 55.87 -37.23
N LEU A 21 -0.05 56.90 -36.48
CA LEU A 21 0.17 56.77 -35.03
C LEU A 21 -1.13 56.46 -34.28
N THR A 22 -2.27 57.02 -34.68
CA THR A 22 -3.57 56.70 -34.07
C THR A 22 -4.00 55.27 -34.35
N ILE A 23 -3.76 54.75 -35.57
CA ILE A 23 -4.07 53.36 -35.93
C ILE A 23 -3.18 52.40 -35.13
N LEU A 24 -1.87 52.69 -35.05
CA LEU A 24 -0.92 51.89 -34.26
C LEU A 24 -1.25 51.93 -32.75
N GLY A 25 -1.62 53.11 -32.23
CA GLY A 25 -2.05 53.27 -30.84
C GLY A 25 -3.32 52.48 -30.53
N ALA A 26 -4.33 52.54 -31.40
CA ALA A 26 -5.54 51.75 -31.25
C ALA A 26 -5.26 50.24 -31.29
N ALA A 27 -4.44 49.78 -32.24
CA ALA A 27 -4.06 48.37 -32.35
C ALA A 27 -3.31 47.87 -31.11
N PHE A 28 -2.40 48.69 -30.55
CA PHE A 28 -1.67 48.36 -29.33
C PHE A 28 -2.60 48.24 -28.12
N ILE A 29 -3.54 49.18 -27.95
CA ILE A 29 -4.54 49.14 -26.87
C ILE A 29 -5.44 47.92 -27.01
N SER A 30 -5.92 47.60 -28.22
CA SER A 30 -6.74 46.42 -28.47
C SER A 30 -6.00 45.12 -28.14
N ARG A 31 -4.73 45.01 -28.53
CA ARG A 31 -3.89 43.86 -28.19
C ARG A 31 -3.68 43.76 -26.68
N SER A 32 -3.40 44.87 -26.00
CA SER A 32 -3.20 44.87 -24.54
C SER A 32 -4.46 44.46 -23.78
N ILE A 33 -5.63 44.94 -24.19
CA ILE A 33 -6.91 44.52 -23.60
C ILE A 33 -7.16 43.02 -23.84
N ALA A 34 -6.82 42.51 -25.04
CA ALA A 34 -6.94 41.09 -25.34
C ALA A 34 -6.01 40.25 -24.46
N GLU A 35 -4.75 40.67 -24.29
CA GLU A 35 -3.78 40.01 -23.40
C GLU A 35 -4.26 40.00 -21.94
N ILE A 36 -4.81 41.13 -21.44
CA ILE A 36 -5.39 41.21 -20.09
C ILE A 36 -6.55 40.23 -19.92
N ARG A 37 -7.49 40.17 -20.89
CA ARG A 37 -8.63 39.24 -20.83
C ARG A 37 -8.21 37.77 -20.87
N VAL A 38 -7.20 37.44 -21.66
CA VAL A 38 -6.64 36.08 -21.72
C VAL A 38 -5.96 35.74 -20.39
N ALA A 39 -5.19 36.65 -19.82
CA ALA A 39 -4.54 36.48 -18.52
C ALA A 39 -5.58 36.30 -17.40
N GLU A 40 -6.63 37.12 -17.38
CA GLU A 40 -7.72 37.03 -16.41
C GLU A 40 -8.48 35.70 -16.52
N ARG A 41 -8.82 35.26 -17.74
CA ARG A 41 -9.41 33.93 -17.96
C ARG A 41 -8.48 32.80 -17.52
N GLY A 42 -7.18 32.93 -17.78
CA GLY A 42 -6.18 31.97 -17.32
C GLY A 42 -6.13 31.88 -15.79
N GLN A 43 -6.13 33.03 -15.10
CA GLN A 43 -6.17 33.10 -13.64
C GLN A 43 -7.46 32.50 -13.08
N ASN A 44 -8.63 32.89 -13.61
CA ASN A 44 -9.92 32.37 -13.16
C ASN A 44 -10.03 30.85 -13.42
N SER A 45 -9.50 30.37 -14.55
CA SER A 45 -9.51 28.93 -14.85
C SER A 45 -8.62 28.15 -13.90
N MET A 46 -7.45 28.69 -13.51
CA MET A 46 -6.57 28.02 -12.54
C MET A 46 -7.15 28.06 -11.13
N GLN A 47 -7.81 29.16 -10.75
CA GLN A 47 -8.56 29.24 -9.49
C GLN A 47 -9.73 28.24 -9.46
N ALA A 48 -10.50 28.12 -10.54
CA ALA A 48 -11.58 27.13 -10.65
C ALA A 48 -11.04 25.69 -10.53
N PHE A 49 -9.88 25.41 -11.13
CA PHE A 49 -9.21 24.12 -10.97
C PHE A 49 -8.82 23.84 -9.50
N TYR A 50 -8.16 24.78 -8.82
CA TYR A 50 -7.79 24.60 -7.41
C TYR A 50 -9.01 24.50 -6.47
N LEU A 51 -10.13 25.16 -6.81
CA LEU A 51 -11.39 24.98 -6.09
C LEU A 51 -11.91 23.54 -6.24
N ALA A 52 -11.85 22.96 -7.44
CA ALA A 52 -12.23 21.58 -7.67
C ALA A 52 -11.31 20.59 -6.92
N GLU A 53 -9.99 20.83 -6.88
CA GLU A 53 -9.06 20.02 -6.07
C GLU A 53 -9.39 20.09 -4.58
N ALA A 54 -9.70 21.28 -4.05
CA ALA A 54 -10.10 21.42 -2.64
C ALA A 54 -11.39 20.64 -2.31
N GLY A 55 -12.30 20.51 -3.28
CA GLY A 55 -13.49 19.66 -3.15
C GLY A 55 -13.15 18.17 -3.09
N ILE A 56 -12.22 17.72 -3.93
CA ILE A 56 -11.70 16.34 -3.92
C ILE A 56 -11.03 16.01 -2.59
N ASP A 57 -10.13 16.87 -2.11
CA ASP A 57 -9.44 16.68 -0.83
C ASP A 57 -10.44 16.56 0.33
N TYR A 58 -11.47 17.40 0.33
CA TYR A 58 -12.53 17.31 1.32
C TYR A 58 -13.31 16.00 1.24
N ALA A 59 -13.63 15.54 0.03
CA ALA A 59 -14.35 14.28 -0.16
C ALA A 59 -13.50 13.09 0.29
N ILE A 60 -12.19 13.08 0.01
CA ILE A 60 -11.26 12.06 0.51
C ILE A 60 -11.22 12.03 2.04
N ASP A 61 -11.11 13.19 2.70
CA ASP A 61 -11.16 13.28 4.17
C ASP A 61 -12.48 12.73 4.73
N ARG A 62 -13.61 13.02 4.06
CA ARG A 62 -14.91 12.44 4.44
C ARG A 62 -14.99 10.94 4.23
N LEU A 63 -14.43 10.42 3.14
CA LEU A 63 -14.37 8.98 2.90
C LEU A 63 -13.52 8.27 3.96
N ARG A 64 -12.40 8.86 4.40
CA ARG A 64 -11.57 8.34 5.49
C ARG A 64 -12.31 8.30 6.83
N THR A 65 -13.21 9.25 7.08
CA THR A 65 -13.90 9.40 8.38
C THR A 65 -15.25 8.68 8.46
N THR A 66 -16.06 8.70 7.40
CA THR A 66 -17.42 8.14 7.41
C THR A 66 -17.61 6.94 6.50
N GLY A 67 -16.77 6.76 5.48
CA GLY A 67 -16.93 5.71 4.47
C GLY A 67 -18.28 5.76 3.75
N ALA A 68 -18.93 6.93 3.70
CA ALA A 68 -20.29 7.10 3.19
C ALA A 68 -20.34 8.09 2.01
N SER A 69 -21.27 7.85 1.09
CA SER A 69 -21.56 8.75 -0.03
C SER A 69 -22.07 10.09 0.47
N GLY A 70 -21.80 11.16 -0.28
CA GLY A 70 -22.20 12.49 0.12
C GLY A 70 -21.94 13.55 -0.94
N GLN A 71 -22.32 14.77 -0.58
CA GLN A 71 -22.10 15.94 -1.41
C GLN A 71 -21.78 17.14 -0.52
N ARG A 72 -20.98 18.07 -1.03
CA ARG A 72 -20.70 19.35 -0.38
C ARG A 72 -20.53 20.45 -1.40
N SER A 73 -21.19 21.57 -1.13
CA SER A 73 -20.90 22.86 -1.76
C SER A 73 -20.28 23.79 -0.73
N SER A 74 -19.18 24.46 -1.07
CA SER A 74 -18.58 25.44 -0.17
C SER A 74 -17.86 26.55 -0.92
N GLY A 75 -18.07 27.78 -0.47
CA GLY A 75 -17.31 28.94 -0.93
C GLY A 75 -15.98 29.09 -0.19
N LEU A 76 -14.94 29.46 -0.92
CA LEU A 76 -13.66 29.92 -0.37
C LEU A 76 -13.59 31.44 -0.56
N GLN A 77 -13.48 32.17 0.54
CA GLN A 77 -13.72 33.61 0.64
C GLN A 77 -13.14 34.41 -0.54
N ASN A 78 -14.02 35.08 -1.29
CA ASN A 78 -13.71 35.94 -2.45
C ASN A 78 -12.99 35.28 -3.64
N ILE A 79 -12.86 33.94 -3.67
CA ILE A 79 -12.25 33.20 -4.79
C ILE A 79 -13.34 32.56 -5.65
N GLY A 80 -14.21 31.75 -5.05
CA GLY A 80 -15.26 31.03 -5.76
C GLY A 80 -15.87 29.92 -4.92
N VAL A 81 -16.60 29.02 -5.56
CA VAL A 81 -17.32 27.89 -4.92
C VAL A 81 -16.87 26.59 -5.56
N TYR A 82 -16.73 25.53 -4.78
CA TYR A 82 -16.69 24.18 -5.31
C TYR A 82 -17.98 23.44 -4.98
N ASP A 83 -18.43 22.61 -5.91
CA ASP A 83 -19.51 21.64 -5.75
C ASP A 83 -18.93 20.25 -5.94
N CYS A 84 -18.90 19.45 -4.88
CA CYS A 84 -18.32 18.13 -4.85
C CYS A 84 -19.36 17.07 -4.53
N VAL A 85 -19.37 15.97 -5.27
CA VAL A 85 -20.18 14.77 -5.02
C VAL A 85 -19.25 13.57 -4.99
N TRP A 86 -19.43 12.70 -4.01
CA TRP A 86 -18.70 11.43 -3.92
C TRP A 86 -19.67 10.28 -3.64
N GLN A 87 -19.50 9.19 -4.37
CA GLN A 87 -20.40 8.04 -4.29
C GLN A 87 -19.69 6.74 -4.65
N ARG A 88 -20.23 5.61 -4.17
CA ARG A 88 -19.69 4.29 -4.50
C ARG A 88 -20.14 3.88 -5.91
N VAL A 89 -19.24 3.27 -6.68
CA VAL A 89 -19.53 2.82 -8.06
C VAL A 89 -20.15 1.43 -8.01
N GLY A 90 -21.49 1.35 -8.12
CA GLY A 90 -22.22 0.08 -8.10
C GLY A 90 -22.02 -0.71 -6.81
N SER A 91 -21.74 -2.02 -6.92
CA SER A 91 -21.41 -2.90 -5.79
C SER A 91 -19.90 -3.03 -5.53
N SER A 92 -19.06 -2.25 -6.22
CA SER A 92 -17.60 -2.32 -6.07
C SER A 92 -17.12 -1.60 -4.81
N SER A 93 -15.85 -1.81 -4.45
CA SER A 93 -15.12 -1.01 -3.46
C SER A 93 -14.73 0.37 -3.98
N THR A 94 -14.85 0.63 -5.29
CA THR A 94 -14.43 1.86 -5.95
C THR A 94 -15.37 3.02 -5.64
N TRP A 95 -14.78 4.19 -5.39
CA TRP A 95 -15.46 5.45 -5.16
C TRP A 95 -15.23 6.39 -6.33
N GLU A 96 -16.27 7.09 -6.75
CA GLU A 96 -16.18 8.16 -7.72
C GLU A 96 -16.37 9.49 -6.99
N ILE A 97 -15.47 10.43 -7.24
CA ILE A 97 -15.56 11.82 -6.80
C ILE A 97 -15.62 12.71 -8.04
N ILE A 98 -16.61 13.58 -8.09
CA ILE A 98 -16.72 14.63 -9.10
C ILE A 98 -16.76 15.96 -8.35
N SER A 99 -15.77 16.82 -8.60
CA SER A 99 -15.75 18.18 -8.06
C SER A 99 -15.69 19.21 -9.16
N THR A 100 -16.58 20.19 -9.11
CA THR A 100 -16.63 21.32 -10.03
C THR A 100 -16.33 22.60 -9.27
N GLY A 101 -15.22 23.27 -9.61
CA GLY A 101 -14.89 24.59 -9.09
C GLY A 101 -15.42 25.67 -10.03
N THR A 102 -16.04 26.69 -9.46
CA THR A 102 -16.67 27.82 -10.16
C THR A 102 -16.09 29.14 -9.65
N VAL A 103 -15.58 29.96 -10.57
CA VAL A 103 -15.09 31.33 -10.31
C VAL A 103 -15.90 32.32 -11.13
N GLY A 104 -16.50 33.30 -10.46
CA GLY A 104 -17.42 34.24 -11.09
C GLY A 104 -18.68 33.55 -11.62
N ALA A 105 -19.25 34.07 -12.72
CA ALA A 105 -20.47 33.53 -13.31
C ALA A 105 -20.22 32.40 -14.33
N ASP A 106 -19.07 32.40 -15.01
CA ASP A 106 -18.89 31.65 -16.26
C ASP A 106 -17.65 30.73 -16.28
N THR A 107 -16.74 30.80 -15.30
CA THR A 107 -15.52 29.99 -15.34
C THR A 107 -15.66 28.77 -14.44
N GLN A 108 -15.75 27.60 -15.06
CA GLN A 108 -15.86 26.32 -14.36
C GLN A 108 -14.77 25.34 -14.80
N ARG A 109 -14.29 24.53 -13.86
CA ARG A 109 -13.43 23.37 -14.12
C ARG A 109 -13.97 22.20 -13.31
N ALA A 110 -14.09 21.04 -13.95
CA ALA A 110 -14.56 19.83 -13.30
C ALA A 110 -13.47 18.76 -13.32
N ILE A 111 -13.29 18.10 -12.19
CA ILE A 111 -12.34 17.01 -12.03
C ILE A 111 -13.13 15.78 -11.59
N ARG A 112 -12.87 14.66 -12.24
CA ARG A 112 -13.36 13.33 -11.87
C ARG A 112 -12.19 12.48 -11.40
N VAL A 113 -12.36 11.87 -10.23
CA VAL A 113 -11.39 10.98 -9.61
C VAL A 113 -12.08 9.67 -9.25
N GLU A 114 -11.47 8.55 -9.60
CA GLU A 114 -11.85 7.23 -9.06
C GLU A 114 -10.82 6.80 -8.03
N LEU A 115 -11.31 6.35 -6.87
CA LEU A 115 -10.52 5.93 -5.74
C LEU A 115 -10.84 4.50 -5.36
N GLU A 116 -9.85 3.78 -4.85
CA GLU A 116 -10.05 2.49 -4.19
C GLU A 116 -9.49 2.51 -2.78
N PRO A 117 -10.11 1.81 -1.81
CA PRO A 117 -9.55 1.63 -0.49
C PRO A 117 -8.15 1.05 -0.61
N ASP A 118 -7.19 1.71 0.01
CA ASP A 118 -5.83 1.25 0.05
C ASP A 118 -5.71 0.08 1.05
N THR A 119 -4.95 -0.94 0.69
CA THR A 119 -4.87 -2.18 1.47
C THR A 119 -3.46 -2.46 1.97
N PHE A 120 -3.34 -3.17 3.08
CA PHE A 120 -2.03 -3.61 3.58
C PHE A 120 -1.32 -4.58 2.63
N ALA A 121 -2.06 -5.19 1.69
CA ALA A 121 -1.48 -6.02 0.65
C ALA A 121 -0.54 -5.24 -0.30
N ARG A 122 -0.45 -3.90 -0.18
CA ARG A 122 0.54 -3.06 -0.87
C ARG A 122 1.99 -3.28 -0.41
N TYR A 123 2.19 -3.89 0.75
CA TYR A 123 3.51 -4.11 1.34
C TYR A 123 3.97 -5.54 1.11
N LEU A 124 5.25 -5.68 0.76
CA LEU A 124 5.95 -6.95 0.98
C LEU A 124 6.15 -7.17 2.47
N TYR A 125 6.60 -6.14 3.17
CA TYR A 125 6.97 -6.24 4.57
C TYR A 125 6.49 -5.01 5.31
N PHE A 126 5.70 -5.24 6.36
CA PHE A 126 5.25 -4.20 7.25
C PHE A 126 5.29 -4.66 8.71
N THR A 127 5.85 -3.84 9.60
CA THR A 127 5.83 -4.05 11.05
C THR A 127 5.38 -2.79 11.79
N ASP A 128 4.53 -2.92 12.82
CA ASP A 128 4.33 -1.79 13.78
C ASP A 128 5.53 -1.69 14.74
N SER A 129 6.16 -2.82 15.07
CA SER A 129 7.31 -2.93 15.98
C SER A 129 8.31 -3.98 15.49
N GLU A 130 9.59 -3.63 15.43
CA GLU A 130 10.70 -4.54 15.08
C GLU A 130 11.18 -5.44 16.24
N HIS A 131 10.41 -5.48 17.31
CA HIS A 131 10.69 -6.30 18.49
C HIS A 131 9.54 -7.25 18.79
N PHE A 132 9.88 -8.39 19.42
CA PHE A 132 8.91 -9.33 19.99
C PHE A 132 9.04 -9.42 21.51
N ARG A 133 8.01 -9.97 22.15
CA ARG A 133 8.00 -10.26 23.58
C ARG A 133 8.41 -11.70 23.89
N TRP A 134 9.40 -11.86 24.78
CA TRP A 134 9.88 -13.15 25.26
C TRP A 134 10.10 -13.13 26.78
N TYR A 135 9.32 -13.92 27.53
CA TYR A 135 9.35 -13.96 29.01
C TYR A 135 9.37 -12.58 29.68
N GLY A 136 8.60 -11.63 29.15
CA GLY A 136 8.50 -10.26 29.68
C GLY A 136 9.57 -9.28 29.18
N TRP A 137 10.57 -9.75 28.43
CA TRP A 137 11.53 -8.90 27.73
C TRP A 137 11.04 -8.54 26.33
N ARG A 138 11.44 -7.36 25.86
CA ARG A 138 11.24 -6.94 24.47
C ARG A 138 12.59 -7.07 23.76
N LEU A 139 12.66 -7.98 22.79
CA LEU A 139 13.90 -8.34 22.11
C LEU A 139 13.82 -7.93 20.64
N PRO A 140 14.90 -7.37 20.06
CA PRO A 140 14.94 -7.08 18.64
C PRO A 140 15.08 -8.38 17.83
N VAL A 141 14.47 -8.39 16.65
CA VAL A 141 14.72 -9.43 15.65
C VAL A 141 15.59 -8.83 14.56
N TRP A 142 16.53 -9.60 14.03
CA TRP A 142 17.55 -9.10 13.09
C TRP A 142 17.32 -9.65 11.69
N PHE A 143 17.48 -8.77 10.69
CA PHE A 143 17.82 -9.22 9.35
C PHE A 143 19.31 -9.58 9.32
N ILE A 144 19.65 -10.73 8.78
CA ILE A 144 21.03 -11.24 8.76
C ILE A 144 21.51 -11.49 7.34
N THR A 145 22.83 -11.56 7.11
CA THR A 145 23.38 -12.05 5.82
C THR A 145 22.65 -13.29 5.32
N GLY A 146 22.23 -13.24 4.05
CA GLY A 146 21.48 -14.31 3.39
C GLY A 146 19.96 -14.13 3.45
N ASP A 147 19.45 -13.13 4.18
CA ASP A 147 18.06 -12.67 4.02
C ASP A 147 17.94 -11.78 2.77
N GLY A 148 16.92 -12.04 1.95
CA GLY A 148 16.57 -11.27 0.76
C GLY A 148 15.11 -10.82 0.79
N LEU A 149 14.85 -9.54 0.53
CA LEU A 149 13.51 -8.97 0.47
C LEU A 149 13.37 -8.10 -0.79
N GLY A 150 12.39 -8.42 -1.63
CA GLY A 150 12.13 -7.80 -2.94
C GLY A 150 10.74 -7.19 -3.08
N GLY A 151 10.54 -5.95 -2.64
CA GLY A 151 9.29 -5.20 -2.78
C GLY A 151 9.13 -4.06 -1.77
N PRO A 152 7.93 -3.47 -1.62
CA PRO A 152 7.74 -2.34 -0.70
C PRO A 152 7.89 -2.75 0.78
N LEU A 153 8.87 -2.16 1.49
CA LEU A 153 9.12 -2.40 2.92
C LEU A 153 8.90 -1.15 3.78
N GLN A 154 8.24 -1.32 4.93
CA GLN A 154 8.13 -0.27 5.93
C GLN A 154 8.09 -0.84 7.36
N THR A 155 8.65 -0.12 8.32
CA THR A 155 8.39 -0.34 9.74
C THR A 155 7.98 0.97 10.42
N ASN A 156 7.05 0.89 11.38
CA ASN A 156 6.74 1.99 12.33
C ASN A 156 7.73 2.01 13.52
N SER A 157 8.94 1.51 13.32
CA SER A 157 10.02 1.53 14.30
C SER A 157 11.35 1.73 13.55
N HIS A 158 12.39 0.96 13.89
CA HIS A 158 13.65 0.89 13.17
C HIS A 158 14.06 -0.55 12.90
N PHE A 159 14.66 -0.76 11.74
CA PHE A 159 15.23 -2.06 11.40
C PHE A 159 16.48 -2.38 12.23
N HIS A 160 16.64 -3.67 12.52
CA HIS A 160 17.86 -4.24 13.07
C HIS A 160 18.53 -5.12 12.02
N ILE A 161 19.79 -4.82 11.72
CA ILE A 161 20.56 -5.41 10.62
C ILE A 161 21.87 -5.97 11.15
N SER A 162 22.23 -7.17 10.69
CA SER A 162 23.48 -7.84 10.99
C SER A 162 24.09 -8.36 9.68
N GLY A 163 25.32 -8.00 9.38
CA GLY A 163 25.99 -8.40 8.13
C GLY A 163 25.35 -7.78 6.89
N ASP A 164 25.12 -8.60 5.87
CA ASP A 164 24.88 -8.16 4.49
C ASP A 164 23.55 -8.69 3.91
N PRO A 165 22.37 -8.42 4.52
CA PRO A 165 21.09 -8.71 3.90
C PRO A 165 20.86 -7.83 2.67
N VAL A 166 19.99 -8.28 1.76
CA VAL A 166 19.67 -7.58 0.51
C VAL A 166 18.21 -7.13 0.52
N PHE A 167 18.01 -5.83 0.32
CA PHE A 167 16.72 -5.19 0.14
C PHE A 167 16.65 -4.58 -1.26
N SER A 168 15.59 -4.92 -1.98
CA SER A 168 15.31 -4.45 -3.33
C SER A 168 13.80 -4.22 -3.51
N ASP A 169 13.41 -3.48 -4.53
CA ASP A 169 12.03 -3.35 -5.00
C ASP A 169 12.00 -3.31 -6.54
N PRO A 170 12.17 -4.46 -7.20
CA PRO A 170 12.29 -4.52 -8.66
C PRO A 170 11.01 -4.09 -9.38
N ASN A 171 9.87 -4.07 -8.68
CA ASN A 171 8.57 -3.75 -9.27
C ASN A 171 8.27 -2.26 -9.21
N PHE A 172 8.46 -1.62 -8.05
CA PHE A 172 8.04 -0.23 -7.82
C PHE A 172 9.17 0.74 -7.49
N HIS A 173 10.40 0.25 -7.37
CA HIS A 173 11.60 1.03 -7.10
C HIS A 173 11.47 1.98 -5.90
N LYS A 174 10.85 1.50 -4.80
CA LYS A 174 10.64 2.29 -3.58
C LYS A 174 11.75 2.03 -2.56
N PRO A 175 12.21 3.06 -1.83
CA PRO A 175 13.18 2.88 -0.76
C PRO A 175 12.58 2.08 0.40
N VAL A 176 13.44 1.43 1.18
CA VAL A 176 13.08 0.84 2.48
C VAL A 176 12.75 1.97 3.45
N LYS A 177 11.63 1.86 4.18
CA LYS A 177 11.14 2.92 5.07
C LYS A 177 11.19 2.54 6.55
N SER A 178 11.72 3.45 7.36
CA SER A 178 11.78 3.35 8.82
C SER A 178 11.16 4.61 9.43
N GLU A 179 10.27 4.47 10.41
CA GLU A 179 9.72 5.62 11.14
C GLU A 179 10.80 6.34 11.94
N ASP A 180 11.60 5.58 12.70
CA ASP A 180 12.69 6.16 13.47
C ASP A 180 13.75 6.74 12.54
N ASP A 181 14.49 7.74 13.04
CA ASP A 181 15.53 8.45 12.29
C ASP A 181 16.87 7.71 12.26
N PHE A 182 16.90 6.43 12.63
CA PHE A 182 18.08 5.56 12.63
C PHE A 182 17.70 4.09 12.36
N ILE A 183 18.71 3.27 12.09
CA ILE A 183 18.64 1.80 12.16
C ILE A 183 19.73 1.26 13.08
N THR A 184 19.56 0.05 13.57
CA THR A 184 20.50 -0.60 14.49
C THR A 184 21.33 -1.65 13.75
N TYR A 185 22.65 -1.50 13.77
CA TYR A 185 23.61 -2.46 13.23
C TYR A 185 24.18 -3.35 14.32
N MET A 186 24.35 -4.65 14.06
CA MET A 186 24.87 -5.61 15.03
C MET A 186 26.34 -5.37 15.38
N ASN A 187 27.13 -4.89 14.41
CA ASN A 187 28.49 -4.39 14.61
C ASN A 187 29.39 -5.40 15.35
N GLY A 188 29.42 -6.65 14.86
CA GLY A 188 30.26 -7.71 15.40
C GLY A 188 29.89 -8.13 16.84
N GLY A 189 28.61 -8.02 17.20
CA GLY A 189 28.08 -8.38 18.52
C GLY A 189 27.95 -7.22 19.50
N TRP A 190 28.22 -5.99 19.06
CA TRP A 190 28.12 -4.77 19.87
C TRP A 190 27.23 -3.74 19.16
N PRO A 191 25.89 -3.85 19.29
CA PRO A 191 24.96 -3.05 18.52
C PRO A 191 25.19 -1.53 18.59
N ILE A 192 25.04 -0.87 17.45
CA ILE A 192 25.12 0.60 17.32
C ILE A 192 23.95 1.15 16.51
N ASN A 193 23.46 2.33 16.88
CA ASN A 193 22.48 3.05 16.08
C ASN A 193 23.20 3.94 15.06
N SER A 194 22.68 4.00 13.84
CA SER A 194 23.28 4.79 12.76
C SER A 194 22.22 5.29 11.79
N THR A 195 22.49 6.45 11.19
CA THR A 195 21.72 7.02 10.06
C THR A 195 22.29 6.58 8.71
N ALA A 196 23.46 5.94 8.69
CA ALA A 196 24.12 5.50 7.47
C ALA A 196 23.48 4.23 6.92
N THR A 197 23.56 4.05 5.60
CA THR A 197 23.06 2.86 4.88
C THR A 197 23.97 1.64 5.01
N SER A 198 25.13 1.76 5.67
CA SER A 198 26.01 0.64 6.04
C SER A 198 26.91 1.00 7.23
N ASN A 199 27.51 -0.04 7.84
CA ASN A 199 28.49 0.01 8.92
C ASN A 199 29.69 -0.94 8.64
N PRO A 200 30.58 -0.59 7.69
CA PRO A 200 31.74 -1.41 7.40
C PRO A 200 32.74 -1.50 8.57
N PRO A 201 33.44 -2.64 8.74
CA PRO A 201 33.37 -3.82 7.88
C PRO A 201 32.26 -4.80 8.28
N TYR A 202 31.55 -4.58 9.39
CA TYR A 202 30.72 -5.60 10.02
C TYR A 202 29.35 -5.80 9.37
N ASP A 203 28.70 -4.72 8.94
CA ASP A 203 27.33 -4.76 8.42
C ASP A 203 27.23 -3.93 7.14
N ASN A 204 27.19 -4.57 5.97
CA ASN A 204 27.10 -3.90 4.67
C ASN A 204 25.82 -4.36 3.94
N PRO A 205 24.63 -4.03 4.46
CA PRO A 205 23.40 -4.35 3.76
C PRO A 205 23.35 -3.64 2.41
N THR A 206 22.64 -4.26 1.47
CA THR A 206 22.34 -3.63 0.18
C THR A 206 20.93 -3.07 0.22
N PHE A 207 20.80 -1.77 -0.02
CA PHE A 207 19.51 -1.09 -0.24
C PHE A 207 19.50 -0.56 -1.68
N GLU A 208 19.02 -1.36 -2.63
CA GLU A 208 19.10 -1.04 -4.07
C GLU A 208 18.41 0.31 -4.40
N GLU A 209 17.26 0.58 -3.79
CA GLU A 209 16.48 1.81 -3.96
C GLU A 209 16.70 2.82 -2.83
N GLY A 210 17.60 2.53 -1.89
CA GLY A 210 17.94 3.37 -0.75
C GLY A 210 17.07 3.17 0.50
N LEU A 211 17.39 3.96 1.52
CA LEU A 211 16.78 3.92 2.86
C LEU A 211 16.19 5.30 3.18
N GLN A 212 14.90 5.33 3.54
CA GLN A 212 14.20 6.51 4.03
C GLN A 212 13.97 6.36 5.54
N LEU A 213 14.68 7.16 6.33
CA LEU A 213 14.49 7.31 7.78
C LEU A 213 13.51 8.45 8.07
N GLY A 214 12.84 8.44 9.22
CA GLY A 214 11.84 9.48 9.55
C GLY A 214 10.57 9.38 8.71
N ALA A 215 10.20 8.20 8.24
CA ALA A 215 9.00 7.99 7.44
C ALA A 215 7.72 8.13 8.29
N ASP A 216 6.63 8.56 7.68
CA ASP A 216 5.34 8.65 8.39
C ASP A 216 4.86 7.28 8.86
N ARG A 217 4.46 7.23 10.14
CA ARG A 217 3.81 6.06 10.73
C ARG A 217 2.54 5.72 9.98
N ALA A 218 2.41 4.49 9.51
CA ALA A 218 1.13 3.99 8.98
C ALA A 218 0.26 3.47 10.14
N PRO A 219 -1.07 3.68 10.12
CA PRO A 219 -1.95 3.06 11.12
C PRO A 219 -1.84 1.53 11.04
N PHE A 220 -2.13 0.82 12.13
CA PHE A 220 -2.17 -0.65 12.13
C PHE A 220 -3.52 -1.15 12.68
N PRO A 221 -4.27 -1.97 11.93
CA PRO A 221 -5.57 -2.46 12.39
C PRO A 221 -5.38 -3.55 13.45
N SER A 222 -6.30 -3.62 14.42
CA SER A 222 -6.27 -4.66 15.46
C SER A 222 -7.21 -5.85 15.18
N LYS A 223 -8.07 -5.75 14.15
CA LYS A 223 -9.11 -6.73 13.84
C LYS A 223 -9.40 -6.80 12.35
N ALA A 224 -9.83 -7.98 11.89
CA ALA A 224 -10.27 -8.22 10.52
C ALA A 224 -11.79 -8.09 10.39
N LEU A 225 -12.33 -6.89 10.64
CA LEU A 225 -13.79 -6.69 10.76
C LEU A 225 -14.53 -6.98 9.45
N ASP A 226 -13.98 -6.54 8.32
CA ASP A 226 -14.59 -6.71 6.99
C ASP A 226 -14.66 -8.19 6.61
N LEU A 227 -13.56 -8.92 6.78
CA LEU A 227 -13.51 -10.36 6.54
C LEU A 227 -14.51 -11.13 7.42
N ARG A 228 -14.58 -10.79 8.71
CA ARG A 228 -15.52 -11.42 9.65
C ARG A 228 -16.98 -11.16 9.23
N THR A 229 -17.29 -9.95 8.78
CA THR A 229 -18.64 -9.57 8.33
C THR A 229 -19.00 -10.31 7.06
N ALA A 230 -18.11 -10.35 6.08
CA ALA A 230 -18.30 -11.06 4.82
C ALA A 230 -18.46 -12.58 5.02
N ALA A 231 -17.73 -13.17 5.96
CA ALA A 231 -17.83 -14.59 6.31
C ALA A 231 -19.20 -14.99 6.89
N VAL A 232 -19.92 -14.05 7.54
CA VAL A 232 -21.28 -14.29 8.06
C VAL A 232 -22.35 -14.12 6.99
N GLN A 233 -22.16 -13.20 6.04
CA GLN A 233 -23.16 -12.86 5.03
C GLN A 233 -23.23 -13.91 3.91
N ASP A 234 -22.16 -14.02 3.11
CA ASP A 234 -22.11 -14.87 1.91
C ASP A 234 -20.82 -15.72 1.83
N GLY A 235 -20.09 -15.80 2.95
CA GLY A 235 -18.87 -16.57 3.10
C GLY A 235 -19.02 -17.78 4.01
N LEU A 236 -17.93 -18.17 4.67
CA LEU A 236 -17.89 -19.31 5.59
C LEU A 236 -17.42 -18.89 6.99
N MET A 237 -18.36 -18.81 7.94
CA MET A 237 -18.08 -18.65 9.36
C MET A 237 -18.03 -20.01 10.06
N LEU A 238 -16.90 -20.32 10.69
CA LEU A 238 -16.68 -21.53 11.50
C LEU A 238 -16.41 -21.16 12.96
N THR A 239 -16.65 -22.11 13.85
CA THR A 239 -16.35 -21.96 15.28
C THR A 239 -15.44 -23.09 15.74
N GLY A 240 -14.48 -22.78 16.60
CA GLY A 240 -13.52 -23.73 17.16
C GLY A 240 -12.34 -24.07 16.25
N PRO A 241 -11.40 -24.88 16.74
CA PRO A 241 -10.20 -25.25 15.98
C PRO A 241 -10.56 -25.85 14.62
N THR A 242 -9.88 -25.39 13.58
CA THR A 242 -10.17 -25.77 12.19
C THR A 242 -8.88 -26.07 11.46
N SER A 243 -8.83 -27.17 10.70
CA SER A 243 -7.74 -27.44 9.75
C SER A 243 -8.30 -27.35 8.33
N ILE A 244 -7.56 -26.69 7.46
CA ILE A 244 -7.91 -26.47 6.06
C ILE A 244 -6.74 -26.97 5.20
N VAL A 245 -7.04 -27.81 4.23
CA VAL A 245 -6.11 -28.19 3.16
C VAL A 245 -6.70 -27.67 1.86
N LEU A 246 -5.98 -26.80 1.16
CA LEU A 246 -6.38 -26.24 -0.12
C LEU A 246 -6.07 -27.23 -1.24
N GLU A 247 -7.02 -27.46 -2.13
CA GLU A 247 -6.91 -28.44 -3.20
C GLU A 247 -6.77 -27.73 -4.56
N SER A 248 -5.87 -28.24 -5.39
CA SER A 248 -5.57 -27.67 -6.73
C SER A 248 -6.78 -27.61 -7.69
N ASP A 249 -7.86 -28.35 -7.40
CA ASP A 249 -9.10 -28.38 -8.18
C ASP A 249 -10.08 -27.24 -7.82
N GLY A 250 -9.70 -26.34 -6.91
CA GLY A 250 -10.52 -25.21 -6.47
C GLY A 250 -11.47 -25.54 -5.32
N THR A 251 -11.23 -26.65 -4.61
CA THR A 251 -11.93 -26.98 -3.37
C THR A 251 -11.00 -26.90 -2.16
N MET A 252 -11.55 -27.18 -0.97
CA MET A 252 -10.79 -27.29 0.26
C MET A 252 -11.33 -28.44 1.12
N THR A 253 -10.41 -29.15 1.76
CA THR A 253 -10.73 -30.18 2.76
C THR A 253 -10.69 -29.55 4.15
N VAL A 254 -11.82 -29.56 4.85
CA VAL A 254 -12.00 -28.93 6.16
C VAL A 254 -12.21 -29.96 7.26
N THR A 255 -11.45 -29.83 8.34
CA THR A 255 -11.64 -30.56 9.59
C THR A 255 -12.07 -29.58 10.67
N ASN A 256 -13.24 -29.81 11.26
CA ASN A 256 -13.77 -29.00 12.35
C ASN A 256 -14.57 -29.89 13.32
N PRO A 257 -14.02 -30.19 14.53
CA PRO A 257 -14.67 -31.07 15.49
C PRO A 257 -16.03 -30.57 16.00
N LEU A 258 -16.24 -29.25 16.11
CA LEU A 258 -17.52 -28.70 16.57
C LEU A 258 -18.65 -28.85 15.54
N LYS A 259 -18.30 -29.00 14.26
CA LYS A 259 -19.22 -29.38 13.18
C LYS A 259 -19.31 -30.90 12.97
N GLY A 260 -18.48 -31.70 13.65
CA GLY A 260 -18.35 -33.13 13.40
C GLY A 260 -17.64 -33.47 12.08
N TRP A 261 -16.88 -32.53 11.50
CA TRP A 261 -16.18 -32.72 10.24
C TRP A 261 -14.77 -33.25 10.48
N THR A 262 -14.46 -34.41 9.91
CA THR A 262 -13.12 -35.02 9.95
C THR A 262 -12.38 -34.93 8.61
N THR A 263 -13.12 -34.86 7.50
CA THR A 263 -12.57 -34.74 6.13
C THR A 263 -13.66 -34.19 5.20
N GLN A 264 -14.17 -33.00 5.51
CA GLN A 264 -15.24 -32.41 4.72
C GLN A 264 -14.67 -31.65 3.52
N ASN A 265 -14.77 -32.22 2.33
CA ASN A 265 -14.46 -31.49 1.09
C ASN A 265 -15.62 -30.52 0.74
N MET A 266 -15.29 -29.30 0.33
CA MET A 266 -16.23 -28.28 -0.12
C MET A 266 -15.55 -27.28 -1.06
N ALA A 267 -16.32 -26.64 -1.94
CA ALA A 267 -15.84 -25.53 -2.74
C ALA A 267 -15.42 -24.33 -1.86
N LEU A 268 -14.54 -23.47 -2.40
CA LEU A 268 -14.23 -22.19 -1.77
C LEU A 268 -15.51 -21.34 -1.59
N PRO A 269 -15.61 -20.51 -0.53
CA PRO A 269 -16.75 -19.61 -0.37
C PRO A 269 -16.87 -18.66 -1.57
N SER A 270 -18.09 -18.45 -2.07
CA SER A 270 -18.30 -17.70 -3.32
C SER A 270 -17.82 -16.24 -3.30
N ASN A 271 -17.84 -15.62 -2.12
CA ASN A 271 -17.30 -14.28 -1.91
C ASN A 271 -15.80 -14.29 -1.52
N GLY A 272 -15.18 -15.46 -1.34
CA GLY A 272 -13.79 -15.61 -0.91
C GLY A 272 -13.54 -15.35 0.58
N ALA A 273 -14.57 -15.23 1.42
CA ALA A 273 -14.39 -14.96 2.86
C ALA A 273 -14.55 -16.23 3.70
N LEU A 274 -13.52 -16.61 4.46
CA LEU A 274 -13.57 -17.65 5.49
C LEU A 274 -13.08 -17.07 6.81
N PHE A 275 -13.85 -17.25 7.89
CA PHE A 275 -13.43 -16.82 9.23
C PHE A 275 -13.68 -17.90 10.28
N VAL A 276 -12.70 -18.16 11.13
CA VAL A 276 -12.76 -19.11 12.25
C VAL A 276 -12.80 -18.35 13.57
N ASN A 277 -13.87 -18.55 14.34
CA ASN A 277 -14.04 -17.92 15.64
C ASN A 277 -13.80 -18.91 16.79
N GLY A 278 -12.89 -18.58 17.70
CA GLY A 278 -12.66 -19.33 18.93
C GLY A 278 -11.75 -20.55 18.78
N GLY A 279 -10.87 -20.58 17.78
CA GLY A 279 -9.86 -21.64 17.63
C GLY A 279 -8.76 -21.28 16.64
N ASP A 280 -7.61 -21.95 16.78
CA ASP A 280 -6.51 -21.84 15.84
C ASP A 280 -6.91 -22.46 14.49
N THR A 281 -6.34 -21.94 13.41
CA THR A 281 -6.59 -22.40 12.04
C THR A 281 -5.32 -22.93 11.42
N THR A 282 -5.27 -24.24 11.16
CA THR A 282 -4.13 -24.86 10.47
C THR A 282 -4.36 -24.82 8.96
N ILE A 283 -3.35 -24.45 8.18
CA ILE A 283 -3.43 -24.32 6.72
C ILE A 283 -2.24 -24.99 6.02
N SER A 284 -2.52 -25.57 4.86
CA SER A 284 -1.56 -26.12 3.89
C SER A 284 -2.24 -26.31 2.52
N GLY A 285 -1.47 -26.61 1.47
CA GLY A 285 -1.98 -27.05 0.18
C GLY A 285 -1.82 -26.03 -0.94
N THR A 286 -2.64 -26.16 -1.99
CA THR A 286 -2.54 -25.37 -3.22
C THR A 286 -3.86 -24.67 -3.49
N LEU A 287 -3.86 -23.33 -3.54
CA LEU A 287 -5.04 -22.51 -3.82
C LEU A 287 -5.27 -22.38 -5.33
N ASN A 288 -6.52 -22.61 -5.76
CA ASN A 288 -7.01 -22.22 -7.08
C ASN A 288 -8.24 -21.32 -6.89
N GLY A 289 -8.08 -20.02 -7.14
CA GLY A 289 -9.09 -18.99 -6.90
C GLY A 289 -8.67 -17.92 -5.89
N GLN A 290 -9.65 -17.16 -5.40
CA GLN A 290 -9.44 -16.03 -4.49
C GLN A 290 -10.02 -16.34 -3.12
N LEU A 291 -9.22 -16.20 -2.06
CA LEU A 291 -9.63 -16.54 -0.70
C LEU A 291 -8.93 -15.67 0.33
N SER A 292 -9.65 -15.29 1.38
CA SER A 292 -9.09 -14.78 2.62
C SER A 292 -9.56 -15.65 3.78
N ILE A 293 -8.60 -16.15 4.56
CA ILE A 293 -8.81 -16.95 5.75
C ILE A 293 -8.45 -16.10 6.97
N GLY A 294 -9.43 -15.92 7.85
CA GLY A 294 -9.28 -15.15 9.08
C GLY A 294 -9.49 -16.01 10.33
N THR A 295 -8.84 -15.68 11.43
CA THR A 295 -9.18 -16.22 12.75
C THR A 295 -8.95 -15.20 13.85
N ASN A 296 -9.75 -15.26 14.93
CA ASN A 296 -9.48 -14.47 16.13
C ASN A 296 -8.39 -15.06 17.06
N ARG A 297 -7.73 -16.14 16.61
CA ARG A 297 -6.62 -16.81 17.29
C ARG A 297 -5.41 -16.87 16.35
N ASN A 298 -4.68 -17.98 16.34
CA ASN A 298 -3.48 -18.14 15.53
C ASN A 298 -3.81 -18.82 14.20
N ILE A 299 -3.07 -18.46 13.15
CA ILE A 299 -2.95 -19.30 11.95
C ILE A 299 -1.69 -20.15 12.10
N VAL A 300 -1.77 -21.44 11.82
CA VAL A 300 -0.64 -22.36 11.85
C VAL A 300 -0.37 -22.86 10.43
N ILE A 301 0.79 -22.55 9.89
CA ILE A 301 1.25 -23.03 8.58
C ILE A 301 2.00 -24.34 8.83
N ALA A 302 1.37 -25.45 8.44
CA ALA A 302 1.90 -26.80 8.70
C ALA A 302 2.79 -27.34 7.57
N ASP A 303 2.54 -26.88 6.34
CA ASP A 303 3.25 -27.27 5.12
C ASP A 303 3.17 -26.08 4.13
N ASN A 304 3.69 -26.26 2.92
CA ASN A 304 3.61 -25.28 1.84
C ASN A 304 2.17 -24.84 1.58
N VAL A 305 2.02 -23.56 1.26
CA VAL A 305 0.77 -22.93 0.83
C VAL A 305 1.07 -22.22 -0.47
N THR A 306 0.65 -22.77 -1.60
CA THR A 306 1.06 -22.31 -2.94
C THR A 306 -0.13 -21.92 -3.81
N TYR A 307 0.10 -21.15 -4.87
CA TYR A 307 -0.88 -20.98 -5.94
C TYR A 307 -0.84 -22.13 -6.94
N ASN A 308 -2.01 -22.51 -7.44
CA ASN A 308 -2.15 -23.56 -8.46
C ASN A 308 -1.49 -23.15 -9.77
N ILE A 309 -1.63 -21.87 -10.13
CA ILE A 309 -0.88 -21.25 -11.22
C ILE A 309 0.10 -20.25 -10.62
N ASP A 310 1.39 -20.62 -10.61
CA ASP A 310 2.47 -19.76 -10.13
C ASP A 310 2.54 -18.46 -10.97
N PRO A 311 2.28 -17.28 -10.34
CA PRO A 311 2.29 -16.00 -11.03
C PRO A 311 3.67 -15.55 -11.52
N ARG A 312 4.75 -16.08 -10.92
CA ARG A 312 6.13 -15.83 -11.35
C ARG A 312 6.42 -16.47 -12.72
N ILE A 313 5.68 -17.54 -13.05
CA ILE A 313 5.74 -18.22 -14.35
C ILE A 313 4.64 -17.72 -15.28
N ASN A 314 3.43 -17.54 -14.77
CA ASN A 314 2.27 -17.06 -15.52
C ASN A 314 1.58 -15.88 -14.82
N PRO A 315 1.95 -14.64 -15.19
CA PRO A 315 1.39 -13.42 -14.59
C PRO A 315 -0.14 -13.26 -14.75
N ALA A 316 -0.77 -14.03 -15.64
CA ALA A 316 -2.23 -14.04 -15.81
C ALA A 316 -2.98 -14.91 -14.78
N SER A 317 -2.27 -15.53 -13.84
CA SER A 317 -2.88 -16.20 -12.69
C SER A 317 -3.87 -15.25 -12.00
N THR A 318 -5.00 -15.79 -11.55
CA THR A 318 -6.02 -15.06 -10.78
C THR A 318 -6.00 -15.43 -9.30
N ASP A 319 -5.08 -16.32 -8.90
CA ASP A 319 -5.01 -16.87 -7.55
C ASP A 319 -4.44 -15.81 -6.58
N THR A 320 -5.16 -15.57 -5.48
CA THR A 320 -4.78 -14.62 -4.42
C THR A 320 -5.26 -15.10 -3.06
N LEU A 321 -4.34 -15.18 -2.10
CA LEU A 321 -4.63 -15.66 -0.74
C LEU A 321 -4.32 -14.58 0.31
N GLY A 322 -5.27 -14.34 1.22
CA GLY A 322 -5.08 -13.58 2.44
C GLY A 322 -5.08 -14.50 3.67
N LEU A 323 -4.07 -14.41 4.52
CA LEU A 323 -4.03 -15.13 5.80
C LEU A 323 -4.00 -14.12 6.94
N ILE A 324 -5.09 -14.00 7.71
CA ILE A 324 -5.26 -12.94 8.71
C ILE A 324 -5.52 -13.53 10.09
N ALA A 325 -4.52 -13.47 10.97
CA ALA A 325 -4.65 -13.87 12.36
C ALA A 325 -4.84 -12.63 13.24
N GLU A 326 -5.85 -12.61 14.13
CA GLU A 326 -5.94 -11.57 15.18
C GLU A 326 -4.92 -11.80 16.33
N LYS A 327 -4.07 -12.83 16.21
CA LYS A 327 -2.91 -13.08 17.07
C LYS A 327 -1.66 -13.31 16.23
N ASP A 328 -1.10 -14.51 16.28
CA ASP A 328 0.14 -14.91 15.63
C ASP A 328 -0.13 -15.72 14.36
N VAL A 329 0.78 -15.62 13.40
CA VAL A 329 0.93 -16.60 12.32
C VAL A 329 2.17 -17.42 12.61
N ILE A 330 2.02 -18.74 12.71
CA ILE A 330 3.05 -19.63 13.23
C ILE A 330 3.39 -20.68 12.17
N ILE A 331 4.63 -20.72 11.72
CA ILE A 331 5.14 -21.90 10.98
C ILE A 331 5.40 -23.00 12.00
N SER A 332 4.77 -24.15 11.79
CA SER A 332 4.92 -25.31 12.68
C SER A 332 6.36 -25.82 12.70
N SER A 333 6.80 -26.32 13.85
CA SER A 333 8.10 -26.98 13.99
C SER A 333 8.24 -28.23 13.10
N GLY A 334 7.10 -28.84 12.73
CA GLY A 334 7.01 -29.97 11.80
C GLY A 334 6.99 -29.60 10.31
N ALA A 335 7.03 -28.32 9.95
CA ALA A 335 7.03 -27.89 8.55
C ALA A 335 8.26 -28.42 7.77
N PRO A 336 8.23 -28.45 6.42
CA PRO A 336 9.35 -28.94 5.62
C PRO A 336 10.67 -28.17 5.78
N TYR A 337 11.76 -28.66 5.17
CA TYR A 337 13.08 -28.02 5.25
C TYR A 337 13.10 -26.64 4.60
N ASP A 338 12.42 -26.50 3.45
CA ASP A 338 12.11 -25.25 2.77
C ASP A 338 10.59 -25.06 2.79
N VAL A 339 10.12 -23.87 3.15
CA VAL A 339 8.69 -23.58 3.23
C VAL A 339 8.34 -22.49 2.22
N GLU A 340 7.34 -22.72 1.40
CA GLU A 340 6.83 -21.75 0.43
C GLU A 340 5.40 -21.31 0.81
N ILE A 341 5.19 -20.01 0.84
CA ILE A 341 3.93 -19.37 1.20
C ILE A 341 3.59 -18.29 0.17
N ASP A 342 2.64 -18.60 -0.71
CA ASP A 342 2.07 -17.68 -1.69
C ASP A 342 0.83 -17.00 -1.10
N ALA A 343 1.04 -15.96 -0.30
CA ALA A 343 -0.04 -15.24 0.37
C ALA A 343 0.36 -13.83 0.81
N SER A 344 -0.64 -12.97 0.95
CA SER A 344 -0.53 -11.81 1.82
C SER A 344 -0.91 -12.22 3.25
N ILE A 345 0.07 -12.18 4.15
CA ILE A 345 -0.02 -12.65 5.53
C ILE A 345 -0.15 -11.44 6.46
N MET A 346 -1.08 -11.51 7.41
CA MET A 346 -1.29 -10.48 8.42
C MET A 346 -1.43 -11.08 9.82
N ALA A 347 -0.50 -10.74 10.72
CA ALA A 347 -0.57 -11.05 12.15
C ALA A 347 -0.93 -9.77 12.93
N LEU A 348 -2.23 -9.57 13.20
CA LEU A 348 -2.75 -8.32 13.76
C LEU A 348 -2.49 -8.15 15.27
N GLY A 349 -2.25 -9.25 15.99
CA GLY A 349 -2.18 -9.22 17.45
C GLY A 349 -0.79 -9.43 18.03
N ASN A 350 0.15 -9.94 17.24
CA ASN A 350 1.55 -10.17 17.61
C ASN A 350 2.34 -10.39 16.31
N SER A 351 2.75 -11.63 16.00
CA SER A 351 3.89 -11.87 15.13
C SER A 351 3.69 -12.98 14.10
N PHE A 352 4.48 -12.89 13.03
CA PHE A 352 4.81 -14.07 12.21
C PHE A 352 6.07 -14.73 12.75
N THR A 353 5.98 -15.99 13.19
CA THR A 353 7.06 -16.66 13.93
C THR A 353 7.19 -18.13 13.53
N VAL A 354 8.33 -18.74 13.87
CA VAL A 354 8.52 -20.19 13.76
C VAL A 354 8.37 -20.79 15.16
N GLU A 355 7.57 -21.84 15.27
CA GLU A 355 7.46 -22.60 16.52
C GLU A 355 8.83 -23.16 16.93
N ASN A 356 9.22 -22.94 18.18
CA ASN A 356 10.53 -23.31 18.70
C ASN A 356 11.71 -22.72 17.89
N TRP A 357 11.58 -21.50 17.37
CA TRP A 357 12.60 -20.79 16.59
C TRP A 357 14.01 -20.80 17.20
N TRP A 358 14.14 -20.92 18.53
CA TRP A 358 15.42 -20.97 19.27
C TRP A 358 16.09 -22.34 19.33
N ALA A 359 15.48 -23.38 18.74
CA ALA A 359 15.93 -24.76 18.85
C ALA A 359 16.01 -25.46 17.48
N GLY A 360 16.71 -26.60 17.46
CA GLY A 360 16.92 -27.39 16.26
C GLY A 360 18.09 -26.90 15.41
N SER A 361 18.41 -27.67 14.37
CA SER A 361 19.41 -27.27 13.37
C SER A 361 18.85 -26.17 12.46
N PRO A 362 19.73 -25.39 11.79
CA PRO A 362 19.30 -24.50 10.72
C PRO A 362 18.51 -25.28 9.66
N LYS A 363 17.41 -24.68 9.21
CA LYS A 363 16.60 -25.14 8.08
C LYS A 363 16.99 -24.35 6.83
N GLY A 364 16.28 -24.60 5.72
CA GLY A 364 16.48 -23.89 4.46
C GLY A 364 15.89 -22.47 4.51
N ALA A 365 15.08 -22.11 3.52
CA ALA A 365 14.46 -20.80 3.43
C ALA A 365 12.94 -20.84 3.66
N ILE A 366 12.41 -19.74 4.20
CA ILE A 366 11.00 -19.38 4.06
C ILE A 366 10.91 -18.50 2.82
N THR A 367 10.26 -19.03 1.79
CA THR A 367 9.91 -18.29 0.59
C THR A 367 8.53 -17.71 0.77
N VAL A 368 8.39 -16.38 0.74
CA VAL A 368 7.08 -15.72 0.72
C VAL A 368 6.92 -15.04 -0.61
N PHE A 369 5.87 -15.39 -1.36
CA PHE A 369 5.46 -14.65 -2.54
C PHE A 369 4.12 -13.95 -2.25
N GLY A 370 4.18 -12.65 -1.98
CA GLY A 370 3.01 -11.89 -1.52
C GLY A 370 3.40 -10.79 -0.55
N GLY A 371 2.90 -10.86 0.68
CA GLY A 371 3.14 -9.83 1.69
C GLY A 371 3.20 -10.41 3.10
N LEU A 372 3.91 -9.73 3.99
CA LEU A 372 4.07 -10.08 5.39
C LEU A 372 3.90 -8.84 6.26
N ILE A 373 2.74 -8.76 6.90
CA ILE A 373 2.32 -7.62 7.72
C ILE A 373 2.12 -8.12 9.15
N GLN A 374 2.73 -7.46 10.15
CA GLN A 374 2.65 -7.91 11.54
C GLN A 374 2.71 -6.74 12.52
N ASP A 375 2.10 -6.90 13.70
CA ASP A 375 2.16 -5.89 14.76
C ASP A 375 3.57 -5.85 15.37
N GLU A 376 3.99 -6.98 15.93
CA GLU A 376 5.33 -7.19 16.48
C GLU A 376 6.12 -8.14 15.57
N ARG A 377 7.39 -7.85 15.29
CA ARG A 377 8.24 -8.71 14.46
C ARG A 377 8.57 -10.02 15.16
N GLY A 378 8.17 -11.16 14.59
CA GLY A 378 8.49 -12.47 15.15
C GLY A 378 9.82 -13.06 14.68
N PRO A 379 10.53 -13.82 15.55
CA PRO A 379 11.73 -14.54 15.18
C PRO A 379 11.42 -15.83 14.39
N VAL A 380 12.21 -16.10 13.37
CA VAL A 380 12.13 -17.33 12.55
C VAL A 380 13.37 -18.22 12.70
N GLY A 381 14.26 -17.88 13.62
CA GLY A 381 15.54 -18.54 13.84
C GLY A 381 16.44 -17.76 14.80
N THR A 382 17.62 -18.30 15.07
CA THR A 382 18.70 -17.64 15.84
C THR A 382 19.99 -17.62 15.04
N PHE A 383 20.91 -16.76 15.45
CA PHE A 383 22.24 -16.65 14.86
C PHE A 383 23.26 -16.22 15.90
N ASP A 384 24.54 -16.45 15.59
CA ASP A 384 25.67 -15.94 16.36
C ASP A 384 25.90 -14.46 16.02
N PRO A 385 25.75 -13.53 16.97
CA PRO A 385 25.88 -12.09 16.71
C PRO A 385 27.30 -11.64 16.38
N ALA A 386 28.33 -12.43 16.69
CA ALA A 386 29.72 -12.09 16.37
C ALA A 386 30.14 -12.60 14.99
N THR A 387 29.62 -13.76 14.57
CA THR A 387 30.01 -14.41 13.30
C THR A 387 28.96 -14.32 12.20
N ASN A 388 27.77 -13.81 12.52
CA ASN A 388 26.60 -13.79 11.65
C ASN A 388 26.17 -15.19 11.14
N THR A 389 26.58 -16.26 11.83
CA THR A 389 26.27 -17.62 11.44
C THR A 389 24.91 -18.03 11.99
N ARG A 390 23.99 -18.49 11.13
CA ARG A 390 22.68 -19.00 11.54
C ARG A 390 22.84 -20.26 12.42
N ILE A 391 22.17 -20.28 13.57
CA ILE A 391 22.21 -21.37 14.56
C ILE A 391 20.96 -22.25 14.48
N SER A 392 19.78 -21.65 14.24
CA SER A 392 18.50 -22.37 14.14
C SER A 392 17.54 -21.66 13.19
N GLY A 393 16.47 -22.35 12.79
CA GLY A 393 15.40 -21.77 11.97
C GLY A 393 15.80 -21.49 10.52
N TYR A 394 15.10 -20.58 9.85
CA TYR A 394 15.18 -20.38 8.40
C TYR A 394 15.85 -19.06 8.01
N SER A 395 16.42 -19.00 6.80
CA SER A 395 16.63 -17.74 6.07
C SER A 395 15.32 -17.23 5.46
N LYS A 396 15.30 -15.95 5.07
CA LYS A 396 14.13 -15.29 4.48
C LYS A 396 14.40 -15.00 3.00
N ASP A 397 13.50 -15.46 2.13
CA ASP A 397 13.45 -15.04 0.73
C ASP A 397 12.04 -14.53 0.42
N TYR A 398 11.83 -13.23 0.59
CA TYR A 398 10.51 -12.63 0.48
C TYR A 398 10.44 -11.81 -0.79
N GLN A 399 9.48 -12.11 -1.65
CA GLN A 399 9.26 -11.44 -2.93
C GLN A 399 7.83 -10.93 -3.00
N TYR A 400 7.67 -9.70 -3.46
CA TYR A 400 6.35 -9.09 -3.55
C TYR A 400 5.59 -9.55 -4.78
N ASP A 401 4.34 -9.94 -4.57
CA ASP A 401 3.40 -10.14 -5.67
C ASP A 401 2.80 -8.80 -6.08
N ALA A 402 3.34 -8.22 -7.15
CA ALA A 402 2.92 -6.92 -7.68
C ALA A 402 1.43 -6.86 -8.08
N ARG A 403 0.79 -8.03 -8.32
CA ARG A 403 -0.64 -8.10 -8.66
C ARG A 403 -1.52 -7.65 -7.50
N LEU A 404 -1.06 -7.80 -6.25
CA LEU A 404 -1.82 -7.45 -5.04
C LEU A 404 -2.18 -5.96 -4.95
N MET A 405 -1.49 -5.09 -5.70
CA MET A 405 -1.85 -3.67 -5.85
C MET A 405 -3.18 -3.46 -6.57
N THR A 406 -3.60 -4.40 -7.42
CA THR A 406 -4.81 -4.29 -8.27
C THR A 406 -5.81 -5.41 -8.02
N ASN A 407 -5.34 -6.54 -7.48
CA ASN A 407 -6.15 -7.69 -7.13
C ASN A 407 -5.71 -8.17 -5.73
N PRO A 408 -5.97 -7.41 -4.65
CA PRO A 408 -5.69 -7.86 -3.30
C PRO A 408 -6.61 -9.02 -2.91
N PRO A 409 -6.27 -9.81 -1.88
CA PRO A 409 -7.15 -10.87 -1.42
C PRO A 409 -8.52 -10.31 -0.99
N PRO A 410 -9.63 -11.04 -1.19
CA PRO A 410 -10.97 -10.55 -0.85
C PRO A 410 -11.07 -10.11 0.61
N PHE A 411 -11.60 -8.91 0.87
CA PHE A 411 -11.78 -8.37 2.24
C PHE A 411 -10.48 -8.28 3.07
N TYR A 412 -9.33 -8.13 2.41
CA TYR A 412 -8.07 -7.89 3.12
C TYR A 412 -8.10 -6.55 3.86
N PRO A 413 -7.49 -6.43 5.06
CA PRO A 413 -7.52 -5.19 5.83
C PRO A 413 -7.01 -3.98 5.07
N THR A 414 -7.77 -2.88 5.15
CA THR A 414 -7.44 -1.59 4.55
C THR A 414 -6.53 -0.76 5.45
N THR A 415 -5.69 0.10 4.88
CA THR A 415 -4.89 1.09 5.63
C THR A 415 -5.75 2.22 6.20
N GLY A 416 -7.03 2.30 5.81
CA GLY A 416 -7.91 3.43 6.15
C GLY A 416 -7.72 4.62 5.22
N ASP A 417 -6.82 4.52 4.24
CA ASP A 417 -6.62 5.51 3.19
C ASP A 417 -7.24 5.03 1.85
N TYR A 418 -7.18 5.90 0.85
CA TYR A 418 -7.64 5.65 -0.51
C TYR A 418 -6.54 6.00 -1.51
N VAL A 419 -6.39 5.16 -2.55
CA VAL A 419 -5.49 5.41 -3.67
C VAL A 419 -6.28 5.91 -4.87
N VAL A 420 -5.72 6.89 -5.59
CA VAL A 420 -6.26 7.38 -6.85
C VAL A 420 -5.97 6.38 -7.96
N VAL A 421 -7.02 5.78 -8.51
CA VAL A 421 -6.95 4.84 -9.64
C VAL A 421 -7.02 5.59 -10.96
N THR A 422 -7.92 6.56 -11.06
CA THR A 422 -8.03 7.42 -12.24
C THR A 422 -8.22 8.88 -11.83
N TRP A 423 -7.60 9.77 -12.62
CA TRP A 423 -7.79 11.21 -12.51
C TRP A 423 -8.04 11.76 -13.90
N ARG A 424 -9.13 12.51 -14.08
CA ARG A 424 -9.48 13.12 -15.37
C ARG A 424 -10.10 14.48 -15.16
N GLU A 425 -9.64 15.44 -15.93
CA GLU A 425 -10.30 16.73 -16.08
C GLU A 425 -11.42 16.62 -17.12
N GLN A 426 -12.56 17.25 -16.85
CA GLN A 426 -13.76 17.25 -17.71
C GLN A 426 -13.96 18.56 -18.46
#